data_AF-A0A497E1Q1-F1
#
_entry.id   AF-A0A497E1Q1-F1
#
_cell.length_a   1.000
_cell.length_b   1.000
_cell.length_c   1.000
_cell.angle_alpha   90.00
_cell.angle_beta   90.00
_cell.angle_gamma   90.00
#
_symmetry.space_group_name_H-M   'P 1'
#
loop_
_entity.id
_entity.type
_entity.pdbx_description
1 polymer ?
#
loop_
_entity_poly.entity_id
_entity_poly.type
_entity_poly.pdbx_seq_one_letter_code
_entity_poly.pdbx_strand_id
1 'polypeptide(L)'
;MSEEKQFLLISQLSGEIVEILEFIDKIRGRHQLVIIQPTEPWKEAKDLEEAYSWYERQRTIQEILTRRGVRIVVGLSDIFKR
;
A
#
# COMPACT_ATOMS: atom_id res chain seq x y z
N MET A 1 -21.71 4.58 20.62
CA MET A 1 -20.44 5.11 20.09
C MET A 1 -19.80 4.02 19.25
N SER A 2 -19.61 4.21 17.95
CA SER A 2 -18.92 3.20 17.13
C SER A 2 -17.41 3.36 17.32
N GLU A 3 -16.72 2.32 17.78
CA GLU A 3 -15.27 2.32 17.91
C GLU A 3 -14.60 2.60 16.56
N GLU A 4 -13.60 3.50 16.57
CA GLU A 4 -12.65 3.56 15.46
C GLU A 4 -11.94 2.21 15.36
N LYS A 5 -11.77 1.74 14.13
CA LYS A 5 -11.16 0.44 13.84
C LYS A 5 -10.01 0.63 12.86
N GLN A 6 -8.98 -0.18 13.04
CA GLN A 6 -7.85 -0.25 12.13
C GLN A 6 -8.02 -1.48 11.23
N PHE A 7 -7.97 -1.27 9.93
CA PHE A 7 -7.97 -2.33 8.93
C PHE A 7 -6.53 -2.58 8.46
N LEU A 8 -6.20 -3.85 8.28
CA LEU A 8 -4.91 -4.30 7.78
C LEU A 8 -5.15 -5.03 6.46
N LEU A 9 -4.49 -4.59 5.41
CA LEU A 9 -4.53 -5.24 4.10
C LEU A 9 -3.11 -5.64 3.70
N ILE A 10 -2.92 -6.90 3.32
CA ILE A 10 -1.66 -7.38 2.73
C ILE A 10 -1.87 -7.38 1.22
N SER A 11 -1.14 -6.52 0.50
CA SER A 11 -1.28 -6.38 -0.96
C SER A 11 0.07 -6.09 -1.61
N GLN A 12 0.26 -6.58 -2.83
CA GLN A 12 1.45 -6.30 -3.64
C GLN A 12 1.36 -4.98 -4.40
N LEU A 13 0.20 -4.29 -4.33
CA LEU A 13 -0.07 -3.01 -5.00
C LEU A 13 0.13 -3.03 -6.53
N SER A 14 0.34 -4.19 -7.14
CA SER A 14 0.65 -4.33 -8.57
C SER A 14 -0.61 -4.34 -9.46
N GLY A 15 -1.77 -4.73 -8.93
CA GLY A 15 -3.02 -4.82 -9.71
C GLY A 15 -4.30 -4.34 -9.02
N GLU A 16 -4.31 -4.19 -7.70
CA GLU A 16 -5.55 -4.03 -6.90
C GLU A 16 -5.86 -2.56 -6.54
N ILE A 17 -5.23 -1.60 -7.22
CA ILE A 17 -5.27 -0.20 -6.78
C ILE A 17 -6.69 0.38 -6.80
N VAL A 18 -7.53 -0.03 -7.74
CA VAL A 18 -8.91 0.47 -7.86
C VAL A 18 -9.75 -0.04 -6.69
N GLU A 19 -9.68 -1.33 -6.39
CA GLU A 19 -10.38 -1.98 -5.29
C GLU A 19 -9.95 -1.39 -3.94
N ILE A 20 -8.65 -1.12 -3.79
CA ILE A 20 -8.11 -0.46 -2.60
C ILE A 20 -8.69 0.95 -2.45
N LEU A 21 -8.75 1.72 -3.53
CA LEU A 21 -9.32 3.07 -3.51
C LEU A 21 -10.82 3.05 -3.17
N GLU A 22 -11.59 2.13 -3.74
CA GLU A 22 -13.00 1.95 -3.39
C GLU A 22 -13.18 1.57 -1.92
N PHE A 23 -12.32 0.70 -1.40
CA PHE A 23 -12.35 0.30 0.00
C PHE A 23 -12.04 1.49 0.92
N ILE A 24 -11.02 2.29 0.60
CA ILE A 24 -10.68 3.51 1.33
C ILE A 24 -11.89 4.44 1.40
N ASP A 25 -12.59 4.64 0.29
CA ASP A 25 -13.76 5.52 0.25
C ASP A 25 -14.92 4.98 1.11
N LYS A 26 -15.08 3.66 1.24
CA LYS A 26 -16.08 3.03 2.12
C LYS A 26 -15.79 3.18 3.61
N ILE A 27 -14.51 3.18 4.00
CA ILE A 27 -14.09 3.26 5.41
C ILE A 27 -13.75 4.69 5.87
N ARG A 28 -13.78 5.66 4.93
CA ARG A 28 -13.35 7.04 5.15
C ARG A 28 -14.15 7.71 6.27
N GLY A 29 -13.44 8.33 7.22
CA GLY A 29 -14.02 9.19 8.27
C GLY A 29 -14.13 8.57 9.67
N ARG A 30 -13.89 7.27 9.85
CA ARG A 30 -13.89 6.61 11.18
C ARG A 30 -12.82 5.53 11.36
N HIS A 31 -12.12 5.14 10.30
CA HIS A 31 -11.25 3.98 10.32
C HIS A 31 -9.95 4.26 9.58
N GLN A 32 -8.87 3.65 10.05
CA GLN A 32 -7.55 3.74 9.43
C GLN A 32 -7.27 2.47 8.63
N LEU A 33 -6.61 2.63 7.47
CA LEU A 33 -6.10 1.51 6.69
C LEU A 33 -4.57 1.49 6.76
N VAL A 34 -4.03 0.33 7.08
CA VAL A 34 -2.62 0.01 6.94
C VAL A 34 -2.46 -1.05 5.86
N ILE A 35 -1.65 -0.74 4.86
CA ILE A 35 -1.29 -1.69 3.80
C ILE A 35 0.11 -2.22 4.09
N ILE A 36 0.25 -3.54 4.20
CA ILE A 36 1.54 -4.21 4.24
C ILE A 36 1.87 -4.64 2.82
N GLN A 37 3.02 -4.20 2.33
CA GLN A 37 3.58 -4.59 1.05
C GLN A 37 4.76 -5.53 1.30
N PRO A 38 4.56 -6.87 1.21
CA PRO A 38 5.60 -7.84 1.54
C PRO A 38 6.59 -8.05 0.39
N THR A 39 6.25 -7.64 -0.83
CA THR A 39 7.02 -7.94 -2.04
C THR A 39 7.59 -6.70 -2.69
N GLU A 40 8.81 -6.84 -3.19
CA GLU A 40 9.55 -5.82 -3.93
C GLU A 40 9.71 -6.29 -5.40
N PRO A 41 8.70 -6.05 -6.27
CA PRO A 41 8.66 -6.64 -7.62
C PRO A 41 9.87 -6.27 -8.50
N TRP A 42 10.53 -5.14 -8.22
CA TRP A 42 11.77 -4.75 -8.89
C TRP A 42 12.94 -5.70 -8.63
N LYS A 43 12.89 -6.55 -7.58
CA LYS A 43 13.92 -7.57 -7.32
C LYS A 43 13.84 -8.77 -8.26
N GLU A 44 12.69 -8.99 -8.89
CA GLU A 44 12.45 -10.09 -9.84
C GLU A 44 12.54 -9.62 -11.30
N ALA A 45 12.81 -8.33 -11.53
CA ALA A 45 12.95 -7.76 -12.87
C ALA A 45 14.14 -8.35 -13.63
N LYS A 46 13.96 -8.56 -14.94
CA LYS A 46 14.96 -9.17 -15.82
C LYS A 46 16.07 -8.19 -16.22
N ASP A 47 15.73 -6.91 -16.23
CA ASP A 47 16.64 -5.83 -16.57
C ASP A 47 16.34 -4.55 -15.77
N LEU A 48 17.21 -3.55 -15.94
CA LEU A 48 17.14 -2.29 -15.21
C LEU A 48 15.91 -1.45 -15.61
N GLU A 49 15.46 -1.54 -16.87
CA GLU A 49 14.32 -0.79 -17.37
C GLU A 49 13.02 -1.32 -16.75
N GLU A 50 12.87 -2.64 -16.71
CA GLU A 50 11.77 -3.32 -16.03
C GLU A 50 11.78 -3.01 -14.53
N ALA A 51 12.94 -3.04 -13.88
CA ALA A 51 13.07 -2.70 -12.46
C ALA A 51 12.65 -1.24 -12.18
N TYR A 52 13.07 -0.31 -13.04
CA TYR A 52 12.75 1.11 -12.92
C TYR A 52 11.25 1.36 -13.15
N SER A 53 10.65 0.73 -14.14
CA SER A 53 9.20 0.79 -14.41
C SER A 53 8.39 0.32 -13.20
N TRP A 54 8.79 -0.80 -12.59
CA TRP A 54 8.18 -1.27 -11.34
C TRP A 54 8.32 -0.27 -10.20
N TYR A 55 9.51 0.31 -10.03
CA TYR A 55 9.75 1.32 -9.01
C TYR A 55 8.86 2.56 -9.20
N GLU A 56 8.79 3.13 -10.40
CA GLU A 56 7.96 4.32 -10.67
C GLU A 56 6.48 4.06 -10.46
N ARG A 57 5.99 2.90 -10.90
CA ARG A 57 4.60 2.48 -10.67
C ARG A 57 4.29 2.39 -9.18
N GLN A 58 5.16 1.73 -8.41
CA GLN A 58 4.99 1.55 -6.98
C GLN A 58 5.03 2.89 -6.24
N ARG A 59 5.99 3.75 -6.57
CA ARG A 59 6.07 5.10 -6.02
C ARG A 59 4.80 5.90 -6.27
N THR A 60 4.27 5.88 -7.50
CA THR A 60 3.04 6.60 -7.86
C THR A 60 1.85 6.11 -7.04
N ILE A 61 1.71 4.79 -6.88
CA ILE A 61 0.65 4.18 -6.09
C ILE A 61 0.78 4.58 -4.61
N GLN A 62 1.98 4.51 -4.05
CA GLN A 62 2.23 4.91 -2.67
C GLN A 62 1.87 6.38 -2.45
N GLU A 63 2.25 7.28 -3.36
CA GLU A 63 1.89 8.70 -3.29
C GLU A 63 0.37 8.91 -3.28
N ILE A 64 -0.38 8.21 -4.15
CA ILE A 64 -1.85 8.29 -4.21
C ILE A 64 -2.47 7.86 -2.88
N LEU A 65 -2.03 6.72 -2.34
CA LEU A 65 -2.57 6.13 -1.13
C LEU A 65 -2.24 6.95 0.12
N THR A 66 -0.99 7.45 0.23
CA THR A 66 -0.58 8.33 1.33
C THR A 66 -1.36 9.64 1.34
N ARG A 67 -1.65 10.24 0.17
CA ARG A 67 -2.52 11.44 0.08
C ARG A 67 -3.95 11.17 0.58
N ARG A 68 -4.40 9.92 0.59
CA ARG A 68 -5.69 9.52 1.16
C ARG A 68 -5.61 9.07 2.63
N GLY A 69 -4.48 9.26 3.29
CA GLY A 69 -4.30 8.94 4.71
C GLY A 69 -4.04 7.46 4.99
N VAL A 70 -3.68 6.67 3.97
CA VAL A 70 -3.29 5.27 4.14
C VAL A 70 -1.83 5.20 4.56
N ARG A 71 -1.56 4.42 5.61
CA ARG A 71 -0.18 4.09 6.01
C ARG A 71 0.26 2.84 5.25
N ILE A 72 1.39 2.93 4.58
CA ILE A 72 1.99 1.80 3.85
C ILE A 72 3.22 1.37 4.63
N VAL A 73 3.35 0.07 4.87
CA VAL A 73 4.51 -0.54 5.51
C VAL A 73 5.15 -1.49 4.51
N VAL A 74 6.38 -1.17 4.10
CA VAL A 74 7.16 -1.98 3.17
C VAL A 74 7.98 -2.96 4.00
N GLY A 75 7.71 -4.27 3.86
CA GLY A 75 8.37 -5.31 4.67
C GLY A 75 7.82 -5.47 6.09
N LEU A 76 7.69 -6.72 6.54
CA LEU A 76 7.17 -7.06 7.88
C LEU A 76 8.04 -6.50 9.02
N SER A 77 9.33 -6.30 8.76
CA SER A 77 10.31 -5.80 9.74
C SER A 77 10.00 -4.38 10.21
N ASP A 78 9.35 -3.57 9.37
CA ASP A 78 9.06 -2.16 9.67
C ASP A 78 7.72 -1.97 10.38
N ILE A 79 6.95 -3.04 10.59
CA ILE A 79 5.71 -3.03 11.39
C ILE A 79 6.03 -2.85 12.88
N PHE A 80 7.18 -3.36 13.34
CA PHE A 80 7.55 -3.38 14.76
C PHE A 80 8.51 -2.26 15.17
N LYS A 81 9.00 -1.45 14.22
CA LYS A 81 9.83 -0.28 14.53
C LYS A 81 8.92 0.85 15.01
N ARG A 82 8.88 1.02 16.33
CA ARG A 82 8.26 2.15 17.03
C ARG A 82 9.16 3.37 16.97
#